data_AF-A0AAN8IUE3-F1
#
_entry.id   AF-A0AAN8IUE3-F1
#
_cell.length_a   1.000
_cell.length_b   1.000
_cell.length_c   1.000
_cell.angle_alpha   90.00
_cell.angle_beta   90.00
_cell.angle_gamma   90.00
#
_symmetry.space_group_name_H-M   'P 1'
#
loop_
_entity.id
_entity.type
_entity.pdbx_description
1 polymer ?
#
loop_
_entity_poly.entity_id
_entity_poly.type
_entity_poly.pdbx_seq_one_letter_code
_entity_poly.pdbx_strand_id
1 'polypeptide(L)'
;MIGGLFVYNHKGEVLISRIYRDDVTRNAVDAFRVNVIHARQQVRTPVTNMARTSFFHIKRGNVWICAVTRQNVNAAMVFEFLNRFADTMQSYFGKLNEENVKNNFVLIYELLDEIVDFGYPQNTDPGVLKTFITQQGVRTATKEEQSQITSQVTGQIGWRREGIKYRRNELFLDVIEYVNLLMSQQGQVLSAHVAGKVAMKSYLSGMPECKFGINDKITIDGKGKGSSDEPNKATRTSVAIDDCQFHQCVKLTKFDTEHAISFIPPDGEYELMRYRTTKDIQLPFRVIPLVREVYRNKMEVKVSVH
;
A
#
# COMPACT_ATOMS: atom_id res chain seq x y z
N MET A 1 -20.02 -0.64 10.16
CA MET A 1 -19.05 -1.76 10.14
C MET A 1 -19.26 -2.59 8.89
N ILE A 2 -18.32 -3.46 8.53
CA ILE A 2 -18.48 -4.39 7.39
C ILE A 2 -19.49 -5.48 7.80
N GLY A 3 -20.53 -5.70 6.99
CA GLY A 3 -21.56 -6.71 7.27
C GLY A 3 -21.25 -8.08 6.66
N GLY A 4 -20.57 -8.11 5.52
CA GLY A 4 -20.05 -9.33 4.92
C GLY A 4 -18.94 -9.05 3.93
N LEU A 5 -18.07 -10.04 3.72
CA LEU A 5 -17.00 -10.04 2.73
C LEU A 5 -17.16 -11.25 1.81
N PHE A 6 -17.13 -10.99 0.51
CA PHE A 6 -17.31 -12.00 -0.52
C PHE A 6 -16.19 -11.89 -1.55
N VAL A 7 -15.68 -13.05 -1.97
CA VAL A 7 -14.70 -13.16 -3.04
C VAL A 7 -15.35 -13.91 -4.20
N TYR A 8 -15.27 -13.34 -5.41
CA TYR A 8 -15.86 -13.92 -6.62
C TYR A 8 -14.81 -14.15 -7.68
N ASN A 9 -15.02 -15.15 -8.53
CA ASN A 9 -14.27 -15.26 -9.78
C ASN A 9 -14.82 -14.30 -10.86
N HIS A 10 -14.23 -14.33 -12.05
CA HIS A 10 -14.64 -13.47 -13.16
C HIS A 10 -16.05 -13.75 -13.67
N LYS A 11 -16.61 -14.95 -13.41
CA LYS A 11 -17.98 -15.34 -13.78
C LYS A 11 -19.00 -14.92 -12.72
N GLY A 12 -18.54 -14.43 -11.57
CA GLY A 12 -19.37 -14.07 -10.44
C GLY A 12 -19.84 -15.26 -9.60
N GLU A 13 -19.14 -16.40 -9.71
CA GLU A 13 -19.28 -17.50 -8.75
C GLU A 13 -18.55 -17.13 -7.46
N VAL A 14 -19.15 -17.46 -6.32
CA VAL A 14 -18.59 -17.17 -5.00
C VAL A 14 -17.50 -18.19 -4.70
N LEU A 15 -16.29 -17.69 -4.46
CA LEU A 15 -15.17 -18.48 -3.98
C LEU A 15 -15.14 -18.49 -2.44
N ILE A 16 -15.39 -17.34 -1.81
CA ILE A 16 -15.41 -17.19 -0.34
C ILE A 16 -16.62 -16.35 0.05
N SER A 17 -17.30 -16.75 1.13
CA SER A 17 -18.43 -16.03 1.70
C SER A 17 -18.31 -15.98 3.21
N ARG A 18 -17.97 -14.82 3.76
CA ARG A 18 -17.96 -14.58 5.20
C ARG A 18 -18.94 -13.46 5.56
N ILE A 19 -19.91 -13.78 6.40
CA ILE A 19 -20.90 -12.82 6.92
C ILE A 19 -20.54 -12.54 8.37
N TYR A 20 -20.45 -11.26 8.72
CA TYR A 20 -20.12 -10.77 10.06
C TYR A 20 -21.33 -10.18 10.78
N ARG A 21 -22.41 -9.86 10.04
CA ARG A 21 -23.62 -9.24 10.58
C ARG A 21 -24.88 -9.86 10.00
N ASP A 22 -25.88 -10.04 10.84
CA ASP A 22 -27.16 -10.67 10.48
C ASP A 22 -27.99 -9.83 9.49
N ASP A 23 -27.70 -8.52 9.38
CA ASP A 23 -28.37 -7.62 8.44
C ASP A 23 -27.92 -7.83 6.98
N VAL A 24 -26.85 -8.60 6.74
CA VAL A 24 -26.40 -9.01 5.42
C VAL A 24 -26.75 -10.47 5.18
N THR A 25 -27.73 -10.68 4.31
CA THR A 25 -28.16 -12.03 3.89
C THR A 25 -27.40 -12.50 2.65
N ARG A 26 -27.45 -13.80 2.35
CA ARG A 26 -26.92 -14.38 1.10
C ARG A 26 -27.48 -13.74 -0.18
N ASN A 27 -28.66 -13.11 -0.15
CA ASN A 27 -29.20 -12.37 -1.30
C ASN A 27 -28.29 -11.23 -1.77
N ALA A 28 -27.43 -10.68 -0.90
CA ALA A 28 -26.45 -9.67 -1.28
C ALA A 28 -25.44 -10.21 -2.32
N VAL A 29 -25.14 -11.50 -2.25
CA VAL A 29 -24.24 -12.18 -3.19
C VAL A 29 -24.79 -12.13 -4.60
N ASP A 30 -26.05 -12.54 -4.77
CA ASP A 30 -26.71 -12.57 -6.07
C ASP A 30 -26.92 -11.15 -6.62
N ALA A 31 -27.25 -10.19 -5.74
CA ALA A 31 -27.39 -8.79 -6.11
C ALA A 31 -26.08 -8.24 -6.69
N PHE A 32 -24.94 -8.51 -6.06
CA PHE A 32 -23.63 -8.09 -6.57
C PHE A 32 -23.29 -8.78 -7.89
N ARG A 33 -23.51 -10.09 -7.99
CA ARG A 33 -23.27 -10.85 -9.22
C ARG A 33 -24.03 -10.27 -10.41
N VAL A 34 -25.34 -10.09 -10.27
CA VAL A 34 -26.23 -9.68 -11.37
C VAL A 34 -25.99 -8.23 -11.77
N ASN A 35 -25.90 -7.32 -10.80
CA ASN A 35 -25.91 -5.88 -11.07
C ASN A 35 -24.52 -5.28 -11.23
N VAL A 36 -23.45 -5.96 -10.79
CA VAL A 36 -22.07 -5.46 -10.90
C VAL A 36 -21.27 -6.32 -11.86
N ILE A 37 -21.15 -7.63 -11.60
CA ILE A 37 -20.29 -8.51 -12.41
C ILE A 37 -20.87 -8.74 -13.82
N HIS A 38 -22.19 -8.96 -13.90
CA HIS A 38 -22.93 -9.19 -15.16
C HIS A 38 -23.63 -7.93 -15.70
N ALA A 39 -23.23 -6.75 -15.23
CA ALA A 39 -23.81 -5.51 -15.69
C ALA A 39 -23.63 -5.36 -17.21
N ARG A 40 -24.74 -5.14 -17.94
CA ARG A 40 -24.71 -4.90 -19.40
C ARG A 40 -23.96 -3.61 -19.75
N GLN A 41 -24.01 -2.63 -18.86
CA GLN A 41 -23.26 -1.39 -18.95
C GLN A 41 -22.02 -1.50 -18.06
N GLN A 42 -20.92 -0.86 -18.46
CA GLN A 42 -19.73 -0.79 -17.62
C GLN A 42 -20.07 -0.14 -16.28
N VAL A 43 -19.87 -0.88 -15.19
CA VAL A 43 -19.97 -0.35 -13.83
C VAL A 43 -18.89 0.70 -13.65
N ARG A 44 -19.31 1.94 -13.36
CA ARG A 44 -18.39 3.09 -13.32
C ARG A 44 -17.81 3.38 -11.94
N THR A 45 -18.34 2.77 -10.89
CA THR A 45 -18.03 3.13 -9.50
C THR A 45 -17.64 1.92 -8.65
N PRO A 46 -16.56 2.02 -7.85
CA PRO A 46 -16.17 0.97 -6.91
C PRO A 46 -17.10 0.86 -5.70
N VAL A 47 -18.05 1.80 -5.54
CA VAL A 47 -19.12 1.75 -4.54
C VAL A 47 -20.47 1.79 -5.25
N THR A 48 -21.27 0.74 -5.07
CA THR A 48 -22.63 0.66 -5.62
C THR A 48 -23.63 0.55 -4.48
N ASN A 49 -24.75 1.29 -4.55
CA ASN A 49 -25.85 1.13 -3.61
C ASN A 49 -27.02 0.42 -4.29
N MET A 50 -27.47 -0.69 -3.71
CA MET A 50 -28.61 -1.47 -4.18
C MET A 50 -29.54 -1.75 -3.01
N ALA A 51 -30.80 -1.29 -3.10
CA ALA A 51 -31.81 -1.51 -2.06
C ALA A 51 -31.30 -1.17 -0.63
N ARG A 52 -30.70 0.03 -0.46
CA ARG A 52 -30.12 0.51 0.81
C ARG A 52 -28.95 -0.33 1.34
N THR A 53 -28.36 -1.18 0.50
CA THR A 53 -27.16 -1.96 0.82
C THR A 53 -26.01 -1.41 -0.03
N SER A 54 -24.90 -1.06 0.62
CA SER A 54 -23.70 -0.55 -0.02
C SER A 54 -22.71 -1.68 -0.30
N PHE A 55 -22.18 -1.69 -1.51
CA PHE A 55 -21.24 -2.68 -2.04
C PHE A 55 -19.95 -1.99 -2.43
N PHE A 56 -18.92 -2.16 -1.60
CA PHE A 56 -17.56 -1.70 -1.85
C PHE A 56 -16.79 -2.83 -2.53
N HIS A 57 -16.19 -2.58 -3.68
CA HIS A 57 -15.51 -3.66 -4.38
C HIS A 57 -14.23 -3.21 -5.08
N ILE A 58 -13.28 -4.13 -5.11
CA ILE A 58 -12.04 -4.02 -5.88
C ILE A 58 -11.89 -5.24 -6.78
N LYS A 59 -11.08 -5.09 -7.83
CA LYS A 59 -10.70 -6.17 -8.72
C LYS A 59 -9.19 -6.35 -8.69
N ARG A 60 -8.73 -7.60 -8.48
CA ARG A 60 -7.32 -8.00 -8.51
C ARG A 60 -7.18 -9.15 -9.51
N GLY A 61 -6.61 -8.86 -10.68
CA GLY A 61 -6.61 -9.79 -11.80
C GLY A 61 -8.05 -10.19 -12.18
N ASN A 62 -8.35 -11.49 -12.08
CA ASN A 62 -9.66 -12.07 -12.40
C ASN A 62 -10.54 -12.33 -11.17
N VAL A 63 -10.12 -11.85 -9.99
CA VAL A 63 -10.84 -12.02 -8.72
C VAL A 63 -11.46 -10.68 -8.31
N TRP A 64 -12.73 -10.73 -7.93
CA TRP A 64 -13.45 -9.62 -7.31
C TRP A 64 -13.50 -9.82 -5.80
N ILE A 65 -13.21 -8.76 -5.04
CA ILE A 65 -13.38 -8.76 -3.59
C ILE A 65 -14.42 -7.69 -3.27
N CYS A 66 -15.47 -8.05 -2.57
CA CYS A 66 -16.57 -7.17 -2.22
C CYS A 66 -16.86 -7.19 -0.72
N ALA A 67 -16.81 -6.01 -0.10
CA ALA A 67 -17.35 -5.76 1.23
C ALA A 67 -18.76 -5.17 1.12
N VAL A 68 -19.68 -5.70 1.92
CA VAL A 68 -21.10 -5.33 1.91
C VAL A 68 -21.49 -4.80 3.28
N THR A 69 -22.27 -3.72 3.32
CA THR A 69 -22.84 -3.19 4.57
C THR A 69 -24.13 -2.42 4.31
N ARG A 70 -25.03 -2.41 5.30
CA ARG A 70 -26.22 -1.54 5.31
C ARG A 70 -26.04 -0.29 6.16
N GLN A 71 -24.88 -0.14 6.79
CA GLN A 71 -24.57 0.98 7.67
C GLN A 71 -23.81 2.08 6.93
N ASN A 72 -23.85 3.29 7.49
CA ASN A 72 -23.00 4.38 7.04
C ASN A 72 -21.58 4.20 7.60
N VAL A 73 -20.66 3.72 6.77
CA VAL A 73 -19.28 3.43 7.16
C VAL A 73 -18.30 4.36 6.46
N ASN A 74 -17.12 4.55 7.05
CA ASN A 74 -16.03 5.22 6.36
C ASN A 74 -15.58 4.38 5.15
N ALA A 75 -15.91 4.84 3.95
CA ALA A 75 -15.58 4.16 2.70
C ALA A 75 -14.08 3.95 2.51
N ALA A 76 -13.25 4.93 2.91
CA ALA A 76 -11.80 4.84 2.79
C ALA A 76 -11.22 3.72 3.66
N MET A 77 -11.74 3.54 4.88
CA MET A 77 -11.36 2.43 5.75
C MET A 77 -11.70 1.08 5.13
N VAL A 78 -12.88 0.95 4.48
CA VAL A 78 -13.25 -0.28 3.79
C VAL A 78 -12.32 -0.56 2.62
N PHE A 79 -11.96 0.45 1.82
CA PHE A 79 -11.03 0.25 0.70
C PHE A 79 -9.60 -0.06 1.15
N GLU A 80 -9.11 0.60 2.20
CA GLU A 80 -7.81 0.25 2.79
C GLU A 80 -7.81 -1.20 3.26
N PHE A 81 -8.85 -1.62 3.98
CA PHE A 81 -9.02 -3.01 4.39
C PHE A 81 -9.06 -3.97 3.19
N LEU A 82 -9.83 -3.68 2.13
CA LEU A 82 -9.91 -4.54 0.94
C LEU A 82 -8.55 -4.69 0.23
N ASN A 83 -7.79 -3.60 0.13
CA ASN A 83 -6.43 -3.62 -0.43
C ASN A 83 -5.49 -4.45 0.47
N ARG A 84 -5.50 -4.19 1.78
CA ARG A 84 -4.70 -4.95 2.77
C ARG A 84 -5.03 -6.43 2.77
N PHE A 85 -6.31 -6.78 2.75
CA PHE A 85 -6.76 -8.17 2.60
C PHE A 85 -6.14 -8.84 1.38
N ALA A 86 -6.21 -8.18 0.21
CA ALA A 86 -5.61 -8.71 -1.01
C ALA A 86 -4.09 -8.87 -0.90
N ASP A 87 -3.40 -7.92 -0.28
CA ASP A 87 -1.94 -7.95 -0.11
C ASP A 87 -1.52 -9.04 0.90
N THR A 88 -2.29 -9.24 1.99
CA THR A 88 -2.09 -10.32 2.96
C THR A 88 -2.27 -11.67 2.30
N MET A 89 -3.35 -11.87 1.54
CA MET A 89 -3.55 -13.08 0.74
C MET A 89 -2.35 -13.35 -0.19
N GLN A 90 -1.85 -12.32 -0.87
CA GLN A 90 -0.71 -12.47 -1.76
C GLN A 90 0.58 -12.82 -1.03
N SER A 91 0.78 -12.29 0.17
CA SER A 91 1.91 -12.64 1.03
C SER A 91 1.87 -14.11 1.44
N TYR A 92 0.69 -14.69 1.66
CA TYR A 92 0.55 -16.09 2.08
C TYR A 92 0.71 -17.10 0.94
N PHE A 93 0.04 -16.90 -0.19
CA PHE A 93 -0.02 -17.92 -1.25
C PHE A 93 0.29 -17.37 -2.66
N GLY A 94 0.93 -16.20 -2.74
CA GLY A 94 1.40 -15.63 -4.00
C GLY A 94 0.30 -14.97 -4.81
N LYS A 95 0.09 -15.38 -6.08
CA LYS A 95 -0.88 -14.67 -6.94
C LYS A 95 -2.32 -14.87 -6.45
N LEU A 96 -3.09 -13.79 -6.35
CA LEU A 96 -4.52 -13.87 -6.05
C LEU A 96 -5.31 -14.24 -7.31
N ASN A 97 -5.60 -15.54 -7.47
CA ASN A 97 -6.40 -16.09 -8.58
C ASN A 97 -7.39 -17.15 -8.06
N GLU A 98 -8.27 -17.63 -8.93
CA GLU A 98 -9.32 -18.60 -8.54
C GLU A 98 -8.75 -19.92 -7.98
N GLU A 99 -7.72 -20.46 -8.62
CA GLU A 99 -7.08 -21.71 -8.22
C GLU A 99 -6.48 -21.60 -6.81
N ASN A 100 -5.71 -20.55 -6.55
CA ASN A 100 -5.07 -20.33 -5.25
C ASN A 100 -6.10 -20.06 -4.15
N VAL A 101 -7.19 -19.35 -4.45
CA VAL A 101 -8.27 -19.17 -3.47
C VAL A 101 -8.94 -20.51 -3.13
N LYS A 102 -9.21 -21.36 -4.13
CA LYS A 102 -9.79 -22.70 -3.92
C LYS A 102 -8.85 -23.63 -3.16
N ASN A 103 -7.56 -23.61 -3.46
CA ASN A 103 -6.58 -24.48 -2.81
C ASN A 103 -6.27 -24.06 -1.36
N ASN A 104 -6.51 -22.79 -1.00
CA ASN A 104 -6.20 -22.23 0.32
C ASN A 104 -7.45 -21.81 1.11
N PHE A 105 -8.65 -22.31 0.78
CA PHE A 105 -9.90 -21.81 1.37
C PHE A 105 -9.94 -21.90 2.90
N VAL A 106 -9.38 -22.95 3.50
CA VAL A 106 -9.30 -23.12 4.97
C VAL A 106 -8.50 -21.99 5.60
N LEU A 107 -7.29 -21.74 5.08
CA LEU A 107 -6.42 -20.64 5.51
C LEU A 107 -7.11 -19.28 5.35
N ILE A 108 -7.85 -19.08 4.26
CA ILE A 108 -8.56 -17.81 4.03
C ILE A 108 -9.64 -17.60 5.09
N TYR A 109 -10.39 -18.63 5.47
CA TYR A 109 -11.39 -18.51 6.53
C TYR A 109 -10.76 -18.23 7.90
N GLU A 110 -9.65 -18.89 8.22
CA GLU A 110 -8.89 -18.63 9.45
C GLU A 110 -8.38 -17.17 9.48
N LEU A 111 -7.80 -16.70 8.38
CA LEU A 111 -7.37 -15.30 8.25
C LEU A 111 -8.54 -14.33 8.38
N LEU A 112 -9.69 -14.63 7.77
CA LEU A 112 -10.86 -13.76 7.82
C LEU A 112 -11.45 -13.62 9.22
N ASP A 113 -11.30 -14.64 10.05
CA ASP A 113 -11.77 -14.63 11.44
C ASP A 113 -10.82 -13.83 12.34
N GLU A 114 -9.53 -13.76 12.00
CA GLU A 114 -8.57 -12.96 12.77
C GLU A 114 -8.46 -11.50 12.32
N ILE A 115 -8.57 -11.23 11.02
CA ILE A 115 -8.40 -9.86 10.50
C ILE A 115 -9.70 -9.04 10.54
N VAL A 116 -10.85 -9.67 10.82
CA VAL A 116 -12.13 -8.97 11.00
C VAL A 116 -12.93 -9.63 12.12
N ASP A 117 -13.10 -8.91 13.22
CA ASP A 117 -14.00 -9.32 14.29
C ASP A 117 -15.30 -8.52 14.20
N PHE A 118 -16.43 -9.21 14.06
CA PHE A 118 -17.77 -8.63 13.99
C PHE A 118 -17.87 -7.44 13.00
N GLY A 119 -17.11 -7.45 11.91
CA GLY A 119 -17.12 -6.38 10.90
C GLY A 119 -16.19 -5.19 11.20
N TYR A 120 -15.38 -5.27 12.24
CA TYR A 120 -14.30 -4.34 12.55
C TYR A 120 -12.97 -4.92 12.06
N PRO A 121 -12.31 -4.27 11.09
CA PRO A 121 -10.96 -4.65 10.70
C PRO A 121 -9.99 -4.61 11.88
N GLN A 122 -9.23 -5.68 12.04
CA GLN A 122 -8.18 -5.85 13.04
C GLN A 122 -6.80 -5.70 12.38
N ASN A 123 -5.76 -6.27 12.98
CA ASN A 123 -4.42 -6.25 12.42
C ASN A 123 -4.34 -7.10 11.14
N THR A 124 -3.91 -6.50 10.04
CA THR A 124 -3.76 -7.16 8.72
C THR A 124 -2.31 -7.41 8.34
N ASP A 125 -1.34 -7.13 9.23
CA ASP A 125 0.08 -7.27 8.96
C ASP A 125 0.47 -8.75 8.74
N PRO A 126 0.89 -9.14 7.53
CA PRO A 126 1.26 -10.53 7.25
C PRO A 126 2.45 -11.00 8.09
N GLY A 127 3.37 -10.11 8.48
CA GLY A 127 4.52 -10.44 9.32
C GLY A 127 4.10 -10.89 10.71
N VAL A 128 3.03 -10.29 11.24
CA VAL A 128 2.43 -10.68 12.53
C VAL A 128 1.58 -11.93 12.36
N LEU A 129 0.67 -11.95 11.39
CA LEU A 129 -0.26 -13.06 11.17
C LEU A 129 0.47 -14.39 10.93
N LYS A 130 1.58 -14.38 10.17
CA LYS A 130 2.36 -15.59 9.86
C LYS A 130 3.05 -16.22 11.08
N THR A 131 3.08 -15.54 12.22
CA THR A 131 3.66 -16.10 13.45
C THR A 131 2.74 -17.12 14.12
N PHE A 132 1.41 -17.00 13.93
CA PHE A 132 0.43 -17.91 14.55
C PHE A 132 -0.53 -18.58 13.55
N ILE A 133 -0.73 -18.02 12.36
CA ILE A 133 -1.48 -18.66 11.27
C ILE A 133 -0.48 -19.22 10.27
N THR A 134 -0.28 -20.54 10.28
CA THR A 134 0.72 -21.24 9.45
C THR A 134 0.09 -22.19 8.45
N GLN A 135 0.59 -22.19 7.21
CA GLN A 135 0.20 -23.19 6.19
C GLN A 135 0.73 -24.59 6.50
N GLN A 136 1.82 -24.68 7.27
CA GLN A 136 2.39 -25.95 7.71
C GLN A 136 1.61 -26.42 8.92
N GLY A 137 1.22 -27.70 8.93
CA GLY A 137 0.32 -28.30 9.92
C GLY A 137 0.72 -27.99 11.37
N VAL A 138 -0.28 -28.02 12.27
CA VAL A 138 -0.23 -27.61 13.68
C VAL A 138 1.11 -27.97 14.33
N ARG A 139 2.07 -27.04 14.31
CA ARG A 139 3.25 -27.14 15.17
C ARG A 139 2.80 -26.69 16.54
N THR A 140 2.94 -27.57 17.53
CA THR A 140 2.67 -27.22 18.92
C THR A 140 3.67 -26.14 19.33
N ALA A 141 3.26 -24.87 19.26
CA ALA A 141 4.07 -23.76 19.74
C ALA A 141 4.34 -23.95 21.23
N THR A 142 5.58 -23.72 21.64
CA THR A 142 5.94 -23.76 23.06
C THR A 142 5.24 -22.61 23.81
N LYS A 143 5.06 -22.75 25.14
CA LYS A 143 4.45 -21.68 25.96
C LYS A 143 5.22 -20.35 25.85
N GLU A 144 6.53 -20.43 25.64
CA GLU A 144 7.41 -19.27 25.45
C GLU A 144 7.20 -18.59 24.10
N GLU A 145 7.02 -19.37 23.02
CA GLU A 145 6.66 -18.81 21.70
C GLU A 145 5.27 -18.16 21.73
N GLN A 146 4.30 -18.77 22.41
CA GLN A 146 2.96 -18.20 22.56
C GLN A 146 2.95 -16.86 23.31
N SER A 147 3.76 -16.73 24.38
CA SER A 147 3.86 -15.47 25.12
C SER A 147 4.54 -14.37 24.31
N GLN A 148 5.57 -14.72 23.52
CA GLN A 148 6.24 -13.79 22.61
C GLN A 148 5.31 -13.28 21.50
N ILE A 149 4.53 -14.17 20.88
CA ILE A 149 3.54 -13.79 19.86
C ILE A 149 2.49 -12.87 20.47
N THR A 150 1.97 -13.21 21.65
CA THR A 150 0.98 -12.39 22.35
C THR A 150 1.53 -10.99 22.63
N SER A 151 2.78 -10.89 23.12
CA SER A 151 3.46 -9.62 23.34
C SER A 151 3.63 -8.81 22.06
N GLN A 152 3.95 -9.44 20.92
CA GLN A 152 4.07 -8.73 19.65
C GLN A 152 2.72 -8.20 19.14
N VAL A 153 1.65 -8.98 19.28
CA VAL A 153 0.30 -8.60 18.82
C VAL A 153 -0.30 -7.49 19.71
N THR A 154 -0.08 -7.57 21.02
CA THR A 154 -0.67 -6.64 22.01
C THR A 154 0.24 -5.48 22.37
N GLY A 155 1.53 -5.57 22.03
CA GLY A 155 2.53 -4.57 22.36
C GLY A 155 2.44 -3.31 21.52
N GLN A 156 3.11 -2.25 21.97
CA GLN A 156 3.14 -0.96 21.29
C GLN A 156 3.82 -1.01 19.90
N ILE A 157 4.69 -2.02 19.67
CA ILE A 157 5.45 -2.20 18.42
C ILE A 157 5.06 -3.55 17.80
N GLY A 158 4.12 -3.53 16.85
CA GLY A 158 3.66 -4.76 16.19
C GLY A 158 4.55 -5.23 15.03
N TRP A 159 5.32 -4.32 14.41
CA TRP A 159 6.04 -4.58 13.16
C TRP A 159 7.46 -5.13 13.33
N ARG A 160 7.96 -5.29 14.56
CA ARG A 160 9.32 -5.81 14.81
C ARG A 160 9.34 -6.70 16.05
N ARG A 161 9.93 -7.89 15.92
CA ARG A 161 10.11 -8.85 17.01
C ARG A 161 11.34 -8.55 17.86
N GLU A 162 11.23 -8.81 19.16
CA GLU A 162 12.38 -8.83 20.05
C GLU A 162 13.27 -10.06 19.78
N GLY A 163 14.54 -9.99 20.18
CA GLY A 163 15.46 -11.13 20.09
C GLY A 163 16.02 -11.45 18.70
N ILE A 164 15.69 -10.66 17.66
CA ILE A 164 16.30 -10.81 16.32
C ILE A 164 17.82 -10.67 16.42
N LYS A 165 18.57 -11.62 15.84
CA LYS A 165 20.03 -11.60 15.81
C LYS A 165 20.53 -11.88 14.40
N TYR A 166 21.38 -10.99 13.90
CA TYR A 166 22.15 -11.16 12.68
C TYR A 166 23.63 -11.25 13.01
N ARG A 167 24.37 -12.06 12.25
CA ARG A 167 25.84 -12.14 12.37
C ARG A 167 26.51 -10.79 12.06
N ARG A 168 25.92 -10.03 11.14
CA ARG A 168 26.34 -8.69 10.74
C ARG A 168 25.10 -7.81 10.61
N ASN A 169 25.17 -6.61 11.19
CA ASN A 169 24.10 -5.64 11.07
C ASN A 169 24.28 -4.87 9.76
N GLU A 170 23.31 -4.98 8.85
CA GLU A 170 23.32 -4.32 7.54
C GLU A 170 21.98 -3.64 7.29
N LEU A 171 22.00 -2.49 6.60
CA LEU A 171 20.80 -1.76 6.19
C LEU A 171 21.04 -1.28 4.76
N PHE A 172 20.19 -1.70 3.83
CA PHE A 172 20.22 -1.26 2.44
C PHE A 172 19.06 -0.30 2.18
N LEU A 173 19.33 0.76 1.42
CA LEU A 173 18.40 1.84 1.13
C LEU A 173 18.35 2.05 -0.38
N ASP A 174 17.16 1.91 -0.95
CA ASP A 174 16.90 2.18 -2.36
C ASP A 174 15.93 3.36 -2.47
N VAL A 175 16.42 4.46 -3.04
CA VAL A 175 15.59 5.62 -3.39
C VAL A 175 15.15 5.45 -4.84
N ILE A 176 13.86 5.20 -5.04
CA ILE A 176 13.28 4.91 -6.34
C ILE A 176 12.34 6.06 -6.71
N GLU A 177 12.63 6.72 -7.82
CA GLU A 177 11.88 7.87 -8.30
C GLU A 177 11.19 7.56 -9.63
N TYR A 178 9.91 7.91 -9.71
CA TYR A 178 9.10 7.82 -10.91
C TYR A 178 8.84 9.23 -11.44
N VAL A 179 9.44 9.55 -12.58
CA VAL A 179 9.24 10.84 -13.26
C VAL A 179 7.95 10.75 -14.09
N ASN A 180 6.91 11.42 -13.63
CA ASN A 180 5.64 11.54 -14.34
C ASN A 180 5.63 12.84 -15.14
N LEU A 181 5.62 12.73 -16.47
CA LEU A 181 5.68 13.85 -17.40
C LEU A 181 4.50 13.80 -18.38
N LEU A 182 3.75 14.90 -18.45
CA LEU A 182 2.82 15.19 -19.52
C LEU A 182 3.33 16.41 -20.28
N MET A 183 3.53 16.24 -21.58
CA MET A 183 4.09 17.26 -22.46
C MET A 183 3.23 17.40 -23.71
N SER A 184 3.03 18.64 -24.16
CA SER A 184 2.34 18.95 -25.41
C SER A 184 3.14 18.50 -26.63
N GLN A 185 2.47 18.43 -27.79
CA GLN A 185 3.11 18.15 -29.08
C GLN A 185 4.18 19.18 -29.48
N GLN A 186 4.09 20.42 -28.98
CA GLN A 186 5.09 21.47 -29.18
C GLN A 186 6.27 21.33 -28.20
N GLY A 187 6.20 20.39 -27.26
CA GLY A 187 7.22 20.14 -26.24
C GLY A 187 7.14 21.05 -25.01
N GLN A 188 6.05 21.80 -24.84
CA GLN A 188 5.77 22.49 -23.57
C GLN A 188 5.33 21.48 -22.52
N VAL A 189 5.97 21.50 -21.35
CA VAL A 189 5.59 20.68 -20.19
C VAL A 189 4.25 21.17 -19.65
N LEU A 190 3.26 20.28 -19.61
CA LEU A 190 1.91 20.54 -19.08
C LEU A 190 1.80 20.09 -17.62
N SER A 191 2.46 18.99 -17.25
CA SER A 191 2.56 18.51 -15.88
C SER A 191 3.86 17.74 -15.72
N ALA A 192 4.61 18.00 -14.66
CA ALA A 192 5.77 17.23 -14.26
C ALA A 192 5.74 17.05 -12.75
N HIS A 193 5.84 15.81 -12.29
CA HIS A 193 6.04 15.52 -10.88
C HIS A 193 6.86 14.24 -10.72
N VAL A 194 7.64 14.19 -9.65
CA VAL A 194 8.35 12.99 -9.22
C VAL A 194 7.56 12.36 -8.09
N ALA A 195 7.22 11.09 -8.24
CA ALA A 195 6.75 10.26 -7.15
C ALA A 195 7.93 9.38 -6.68
N GLY A 196 8.45 9.64 -5.49
CA GLY A 196 9.56 8.92 -4.90
C GLY A 196 9.11 7.93 -3.83
N LYS A 197 9.86 6.85 -3.66
CA LYS A 197 9.74 5.94 -2.52
C LYS A 197 11.13 5.56 -2.00
N VAL A 198 11.22 5.39 -0.68
CA VAL A 198 12.41 4.88 -0.01
C VAL A 198 12.12 3.46 0.45
N ALA A 199 12.64 2.49 -0.31
CA ALA A 199 12.61 1.09 0.07
C ALA A 199 13.82 0.79 0.97
N MET A 200 13.58 0.04 2.05
CA MET A 200 14.59 -0.34 3.01
C MET A 200 14.64 -1.85 3.14
N LYS A 201 15.85 -2.37 3.34
CA LYS A 201 16.10 -3.77 3.68
C LYS A 201 16.99 -3.83 4.91
N SER A 202 16.40 -4.19 6.04
CA SER A 202 17.03 -4.16 7.36
C SER A 202 17.39 -5.57 7.82
N TYR A 203 18.66 -5.76 8.14
CA TYR A 203 19.19 -6.93 8.80
C TYR A 203 19.88 -6.48 10.07
N LEU A 204 19.10 -6.03 11.04
CA LEU A 204 19.58 -5.45 12.29
C LEU A 204 19.19 -6.33 13.48
N SER A 205 20.08 -6.44 14.46
CA SER A 205 19.83 -7.20 15.69
C SER A 205 19.11 -6.35 16.74
N GLY A 206 18.29 -6.97 17.58
CA GLY A 206 17.57 -6.32 18.68
C GLY A 206 16.47 -5.36 18.22
N MET A 207 16.24 -4.29 18.97
CA MET A 207 15.22 -3.25 18.72
C MET A 207 15.89 -1.87 18.49
N PRO A 208 16.61 -1.65 17.38
CA PRO A 208 17.32 -0.40 17.16
C PRO A 208 16.34 0.74 16.84
N GLU A 209 16.60 1.93 17.40
CA GLU A 209 15.98 3.18 16.93
C GLU A 209 16.88 3.79 15.85
N CYS A 210 16.37 3.91 14.63
CA CYS A 210 17.03 4.52 13.49
C CYS A 210 16.53 5.94 13.27
N LYS A 211 17.40 6.79 12.73
CA LYS A 211 17.06 8.14 12.27
C LYS A 211 17.47 8.28 10.80
N PHE A 212 16.54 8.74 9.97
CA PHE A 212 16.78 9.02 8.56
C PHE A 212 16.66 10.52 8.32
N GLY A 213 17.68 11.10 7.67
CA GLY A 213 17.75 12.53 7.37
C GLY A 213 17.70 12.76 5.86
N ILE A 214 16.85 13.69 5.44
CA ILE A 214 16.76 14.14 4.04
C ILE A 214 17.17 15.61 3.99
N ASN A 215 17.78 16.02 2.88
CA ASN A 215 18.07 17.41 2.54
C ASN A 215 16.81 18.19 2.13
N ASP A 216 15.75 18.09 2.92
CA ASP A 216 14.50 18.82 2.70
C ASP A 216 14.72 20.34 2.94
N LYS A 217 14.17 21.18 2.06
CA LYS A 217 14.31 22.65 2.15
C LYS A 217 13.84 23.16 3.51
N ILE A 218 12.75 22.61 4.04
CA ILE A 218 12.18 23.02 5.34
C ILE A 218 13.17 22.76 6.48
N THR A 219 13.79 21.58 6.51
CA THR A 219 14.79 21.22 7.51
C THR A 219 16.06 22.05 7.41
N ILE A 220 16.43 22.47 6.20
CA ILE A 220 17.61 23.32 5.94
C ILE A 220 17.33 24.77 6.37
N ASP A 221 16.16 25.32 6.05
CA ASP A 221 15.78 26.69 6.40
C ASP A 221 15.52 26.84 7.91
N GLY A 222 14.97 25.81 8.57
CA GLY A 222 14.76 25.79 10.03
C GLY A 222 16.06 25.77 10.85
N LYS A 223 17.15 25.20 10.30
CA LYS A 223 18.49 25.23 10.93
C LYS A 223 19.28 26.51 10.62
N GLY A 224 18.78 27.38 9.75
CA GLY A 224 19.48 28.57 9.26
C GLY A 224 19.49 29.80 10.17
N LYS A 225 19.01 29.70 11.42
CA LYS A 225 18.94 30.85 12.36
C LYS A 225 19.96 30.86 13.50
N GLY A 226 20.89 29.92 13.55
CA GLY A 226 21.93 29.88 14.58
C GLY A 226 23.30 29.51 14.04
N SER A 227 24.26 30.42 14.24
CA SER A 227 25.70 30.31 14.02
C SER A 227 26.24 30.84 12.67
N SER A 228 27.06 31.86 12.85
CA SER A 228 27.93 32.61 11.96
C SER A 228 28.95 31.79 11.16
N ASP A 229 29.29 32.33 9.98
CA ASP A 229 30.57 32.24 9.26
C ASP A 229 31.22 30.85 9.04
N GLU A 230 30.83 30.19 7.93
CA GLU A 230 31.76 29.35 7.18
C GLU A 230 31.72 29.73 5.67
N PRO A 231 32.87 29.98 5.02
CA PRO A 231 32.94 30.54 3.67
C PRO A 231 32.80 29.47 2.56
N ASN A 232 32.17 28.33 2.82
CA ASN A 232 32.06 27.24 1.84
C ASN A 232 30.64 26.68 1.70
N LYS A 233 29.66 27.59 1.60
CA LYS A 233 28.27 27.28 1.29
C LYS A 233 28.13 26.95 -0.20
N ALA A 234 28.79 25.88 -0.65
CA ALA A 234 28.38 25.18 -1.87
C ALA A 234 26.88 24.97 -1.74
N THR A 235 26.12 25.50 -2.70
CA THR A 235 24.66 25.43 -2.80
C THR A 235 24.19 24.03 -2.45
N ARG A 236 23.80 23.80 -1.18
CA ARG A 236 23.19 22.53 -0.78
C ARG A 236 21.90 22.46 -1.58
N THR A 237 21.93 21.64 -2.63
CA THR A 237 20.75 21.29 -3.41
C THR A 237 19.75 20.71 -2.44
N SER A 238 18.72 21.50 -2.14
CA SER A 238 17.67 21.14 -1.22
C SER A 238 16.50 20.61 -2.02
N VAL A 239 15.92 19.49 -1.57
CA VAL A 239 14.77 18.88 -2.25
C VAL A 239 13.52 19.51 -1.67
N ALA A 240 12.66 20.06 -2.52
CA ALA A 240 11.35 20.52 -2.08
C ALA A 240 10.39 19.33 -2.10
N ILE A 241 10.06 18.81 -0.93
CA ILE A 241 9.04 17.76 -0.79
C ILE A 241 7.69 18.45 -0.62
N ASP A 242 6.74 18.16 -1.52
CA ASP A 242 5.39 18.73 -1.43
C ASP A 242 4.52 17.97 -0.43
N ASP A 243 4.61 16.65 -0.45
CA ASP A 243 3.95 15.77 0.51
C ASP A 243 4.78 14.50 0.76
N CYS A 244 4.59 13.91 1.94
CA CYS A 244 5.21 12.65 2.33
C CYS A 244 4.22 11.75 3.04
N GLN A 245 4.39 10.45 2.86
CA GLN A 245 3.66 9.40 3.55
C GLN A 245 4.68 8.48 4.19
N PHE A 246 4.44 8.08 5.43
CA PHE A 246 5.37 7.27 6.20
C PHE A 246 4.78 5.91 6.53
N HIS A 247 5.65 4.93 6.67
CA HIS A 247 5.32 3.67 7.31
C HIS A 247 4.93 3.90 8.77
N GLN A 248 4.08 3.04 9.32
CA GLN A 248 3.61 3.09 10.71
C GLN A 248 4.74 3.07 11.77
N CYS A 249 5.95 2.67 11.36
CA CYS A 249 7.11 2.63 12.25
C CYS A 249 7.70 4.01 12.55
N VAL A 250 7.35 5.03 11.77
CA VAL A 250 7.83 6.40 11.92
C VAL A 250 7.05 7.14 13.00
N LYS A 251 7.78 7.75 13.92
CA LYS A 251 7.21 8.62 14.97
C LYS A 251 6.85 9.98 14.37
N LEU A 252 5.62 10.09 13.86
CA LEU A 252 5.11 11.32 13.22
C LEU A 252 5.25 12.56 14.10
N THR A 253 5.05 12.44 15.42
CA THR A 253 5.22 13.55 16.36
C THR A 253 6.62 14.14 16.35
N LYS A 254 7.67 13.32 16.20
CA LYS A 254 9.06 13.80 16.06
C LYS A 254 9.31 14.42 14.69
N PHE A 255 8.64 13.93 13.65
CA PHE A 255 8.74 14.53 12.32
C PHE A 255 8.11 15.93 12.31
N ASP A 256 6.95 16.11 12.93
CA ASP A 256 6.27 17.40 12.99
C ASP A 256 7.05 18.45 13.79
N THR A 257 7.74 18.04 14.86
CA THR A 257 8.47 18.98 15.74
C THR A 257 9.92 19.22 15.31
N GLU A 258 10.62 18.18 14.86
CA GLU A 258 12.07 18.22 14.60
C GLU A 258 12.42 18.02 13.12
N HIS A 259 11.44 17.74 12.25
CA HIS A 259 11.65 17.27 10.87
C HIS A 259 12.61 16.07 10.80
N ALA A 260 12.59 15.24 11.84
CA ALA A 260 13.46 14.07 11.98
C ALA A 260 12.65 12.77 11.82
N ILE A 261 13.02 11.94 10.84
CA ILE A 261 12.37 10.65 10.59
C ILE A 261 12.99 9.64 11.55
N SER A 262 12.36 9.43 12.71
CA SER A 262 12.80 8.51 13.76
C SER A 262 11.88 7.29 13.80
N PHE A 263 12.44 6.08 13.74
CA PHE A 263 11.66 4.85 13.64
C PHE A 263 12.39 3.63 14.19
N ILE A 264 11.63 2.58 14.51
CA ILE A 264 12.18 1.24 14.75
C ILE A 264 11.88 0.41 13.50
N PRO A 265 12.87 0.01 12.70
CA PRO A 265 12.63 -0.60 11.39
C PRO A 265 11.99 -1.98 11.53
N PRO A 266 10.95 -2.32 10.74
CA PRO A 266 10.58 -3.71 10.48
C PRO A 266 11.81 -4.53 10.08
N ASP A 267 11.74 -5.85 10.19
CA ASP A 267 12.82 -6.74 9.76
C ASP A 267 12.64 -7.14 8.29
N GLY A 268 13.73 -7.18 7.51
CA GLY A 268 13.68 -7.51 6.09
C GLY A 268 13.28 -6.33 5.20
N GLU A 269 12.56 -6.59 4.12
CA GLU A 269 12.19 -5.60 3.09
C GLU A 269 10.88 -4.90 3.42
N TYR A 270 10.88 -3.57 3.38
CA TYR A 270 9.70 -2.74 3.57
C TYR A 270 9.87 -1.36 2.92
N GLU A 271 8.77 -0.65 2.73
CA GLU A 271 8.79 0.74 2.25
C GLU A 271 8.73 1.67 3.47
N LEU A 272 9.76 2.50 3.69
CA LEU A 272 9.79 3.44 4.83
C LEU A 272 8.90 4.65 4.57
N MET A 273 8.98 5.22 3.37
CA MET A 273 8.25 6.43 3.02
C MET A 273 8.02 6.57 1.53
N ARG A 274 6.98 7.32 1.17
CA ARG A 274 6.75 7.91 -0.15
C ARG A 274 6.82 9.41 -0.05
N TYR A 275 7.25 10.05 -1.12
CA TYR A 275 7.25 11.49 -1.24
C TYR A 275 6.86 11.92 -2.64
N ARG A 276 6.36 13.14 -2.76
CA ARG A 276 6.07 13.76 -4.06
C ARG A 276 6.76 15.11 -4.15
N THR A 277 7.30 15.41 -5.33
CA THR A 277 7.92 16.70 -5.65
C THR A 277 7.44 17.16 -7.02
N THR A 278 6.99 18.41 -7.10
CA THR A 278 6.53 19.08 -8.34
C THR A 278 7.48 20.19 -8.79
N LYS A 279 8.53 20.47 -8.02
CA LYS A 279 9.46 21.58 -8.23
C LYS A 279 10.85 21.07 -8.60
N ASP A 280 11.60 21.88 -9.31
CA ASP A 280 13.03 21.66 -9.61
C ASP A 280 13.32 20.31 -10.32
N ILE A 281 12.36 19.82 -11.11
CA ILE A 281 12.48 18.56 -11.86
C ILE A 281 13.31 18.80 -13.11
N GLN A 282 14.45 18.13 -13.21
CA GLN A 282 15.27 18.12 -14.40
C GLN A 282 14.85 16.96 -15.31
N LEU A 283 14.39 17.28 -16.52
CA LEU A 283 14.04 16.27 -17.51
C LEU A 283 15.29 15.82 -18.26
N PRO A 284 15.53 14.52 -18.43
CA PRO A 284 16.74 14.02 -19.08
C PRO A 284 16.78 14.30 -20.59
N PHE A 285 15.61 14.42 -21.22
CA PHE A 285 15.44 14.75 -22.63
C PHE A 285 14.02 15.26 -22.89
N ARG A 286 13.84 15.92 -24.05
CA ARG A 286 12.56 16.41 -24.55
C ARG A 286 12.24 15.77 -25.89
N VAL A 287 11.10 15.07 -25.97
CA VAL A 287 10.60 14.45 -27.20
C VAL A 287 9.52 15.31 -27.86
N ILE A 288 9.71 15.70 -29.11
CA ILE A 288 8.74 16.45 -29.91
C ILE A 288 8.23 15.54 -31.03
N PRO A 289 7.04 14.93 -30.88
CA PRO A 289 6.42 14.16 -31.94
C PRO A 289 5.61 15.07 -32.87
N LEU A 290 5.99 15.10 -34.16
CA LEU A 290 5.26 15.80 -35.20
C LEU A 290 4.60 14.79 -36.12
N VAL A 291 3.27 14.77 -36.12
CA VAL A 291 2.46 13.90 -36.98
C VAL A 291 1.84 14.75 -38.07
N ARG A 292 2.07 14.37 -39.33
CA ARG A 292 1.50 15.03 -40.51
C ARG A 292 0.77 13.99 -41.35
N GLU A 293 -0.54 14.16 -41.51
CA GLU A 293 -1.28 13.43 -42.51
C GLU A 293 -1.04 14.12 -43.87
N VAL A 294 -0.43 13.40 -44.80
CA VAL A 294 -0.10 13.93 -46.13
C VAL A 294 -1.23 13.62 -47.11
N TYR A 295 -1.77 12.41 -47.04
CA TYR A 295 -2.92 11.92 -47.81
C TYR A 295 -3.75 10.96 -46.95
N ARG A 296 -4.97 10.61 -47.36
CA ARG A 296 -5.82 9.62 -46.65
C ARG A 296 -5.16 8.25 -46.43
N ASN A 297 -4.12 7.92 -47.21
CA ASN A 297 -3.38 6.67 -47.13
C ASN A 297 -1.92 6.85 -46.72
N LYS A 298 -1.49 8.06 -46.33
CA LYS A 298 -0.10 8.33 -45.95
C LYS A 298 -0.02 9.31 -44.77
N MET A 299 0.55 8.82 -43.68
CA MET A 299 0.91 9.60 -42.51
C MET A 299 2.43 9.61 -42.34
N GLU A 300 2.99 10.77 -42.05
CA GLU A 300 4.41 10.95 -41.73
C GLU A 300 4.54 11.31 -40.25
N VAL A 301 5.46 10.62 -39.56
CA VAL A 301 5.76 10.87 -38.15
C VAL A 301 7.23 11.23 -38.02
N LYS A 302 7.51 12.44 -37.55
CA LYS A 302 8.87 12.90 -37.23
C LYS A 302 8.99 13.00 -35.71
N VAL A 303 9.94 12.27 -35.14
CA VAL A 303 10.25 12.32 -33.71
C VAL A 303 11.60 13.00 -33.52
N SER A 304 11.62 14.14 -32.83
CA SER A 304 12.85 14.84 -32.48
C SER A 304 13.10 14.73 -30.98
N VAL A 305 14.31 14.30 -30.60
CA VAL A 305 14.74 14.18 -29.21
C VAL A 305 15.83 15.20 -28.96
N HIS A 306 15.65 16.02 -27.92
CA HIS A 306 16.56 17.07 -27.48
C HIS A 306 17.06 16.81 -26.07
#